data_AF-A0A3S9SLF3-F1
#
_entry.id   AF-A0A3S9SLF3-F1
#
_cell.length_a   1.000
_cell.length_b   1.000
_cell.length_c   1.000
_cell.angle_alpha   90.00
_cell.angle_beta   90.00
_cell.angle_gamma   90.00
#
_symmetry.space_group_name_H-M   'P 1'
#
loop_
_entity.id
_entity.type
_entity.pdbx_description
1 polymer ?
#
loop_
_entity_poly.entity_id
_entity_poly.type
_entity_poly.pdbx_seq_one_letter_code
_entity_poly.pdbx_strand_id
1 'polypeptide(L)'
;MKLGLIVYVGGLLFMYLGYTFLSGSLAGNVLFFGYFIIGFLLNRIVLRQLEWHHMHNTLANVANAKLTSLLFWPFSYLVLFVTLFINRVL
;
A
#
# COMPACT_ATOMS: atom_id res chain seq x y z
N MET A 1 1.63 -1.73 -12.69
CA MET A 1 0.50 -2.45 -12.06
C MET A 1 0.85 -3.85 -11.56
N LYS A 2 1.30 -4.81 -12.39
CA LYS A 2 1.60 -6.19 -11.94
C LYS A 2 2.52 -6.28 -10.72
N LEU A 3 3.63 -5.52 -10.74
CA LEU A 3 4.58 -5.46 -9.61
C LEU A 3 3.94 -4.93 -8.32
N GLY A 4 3.08 -3.92 -8.42
CA GLY A 4 2.37 -3.35 -7.26
C GLY A 4 1.43 -4.35 -6.61
N LEU A 5 0.72 -5.15 -7.42
CA LEU A 5 -0.16 -6.20 -6.93
C LEU A 5 0.63 -7.34 -6.26
N ILE A 6 1.78 -7.72 -6.82
CA ILE A 6 2.69 -8.70 -6.20
C ILE A 6 3.19 -8.21 -4.85
N VAL A 7 3.63 -6.95 -4.74
CA VAL A 7 4.08 -6.36 -3.47
C VAL A 7 2.93 -6.27 -2.47
N TYR A 8 1.71 -5.96 -2.92
CA TYR A 8 0.53 -5.91 -2.06
C TYR A 8 0.19 -7.29 -1.48
N VAL A 9 0.07 -8.32 -2.33
CA VAL A 9 -0.22 -9.69 -1.90
C VAL A 9 0.91 -10.23 -1.02
N GLY A 10 2.17 -10.01 -1.43
CA GLY A 10 3.34 -10.40 -0.64
C GLY A 10 3.39 -9.72 0.72
N GLY A 11 3.00 -8.43 0.78
CA GLY A 11 2.90 -7.70 2.03
C GLY A 11 1.82 -8.23 2.96
N LEU A 12 0.63 -8.59 2.42
CA LEU A 12 -0.42 -9.22 3.20
C LEU A 12 0.00 -10.59 3.74
N LEU A 13 0.64 -11.40 2.90
CA LEU A 13 1.18 -12.71 3.30
C LEU A 13 2.26 -12.55 4.37
N PHE A 14 3.17 -11.59 4.22
CA PHE A 14 4.18 -11.29 5.23
C PHE A 14 3.55 -10.95 6.59
N MET A 15 2.52 -10.09 6.61
CA MET A 15 1.82 -9.74 7.85
C MET A 15 1.09 -10.94 8.46
N TYR A 16 0.38 -11.73 7.65
CA TYR A 16 -0.35 -12.91 8.12
C TYR A 16 0.58 -14.01 8.66
N LEU A 17 1.64 -14.33 7.92
CA LEU A 17 2.63 -15.34 8.33
C LEU A 17 3.43 -14.86 9.55
N GLY A 18 3.81 -13.59 9.59
CA GLY A 18 4.50 -13.03 10.75
C GLY A 18 3.61 -13.01 12.00
N TYR A 19 2.30 -12.75 11.85
CA TYR A 19 1.37 -12.84 12.99
C TYR A 19 1.18 -14.28 13.49
N THR A 20 1.19 -15.27 12.59
CA THR A 20 0.88 -16.68 12.92
C THR A 20 2.09 -17.48 13.42
N PHE A 21 3.29 -17.23 12.88
CA PHE A 21 4.47 -18.07 13.14
C PHE A 21 5.56 -17.39 13.99
N LEU A 22 5.52 -16.07 14.13
CA LEU A 22 6.57 -15.30 14.81
C LEU A 22 6.06 -14.89 16.20
N SER A 23 6.75 -15.34 17.25
CA SER A 23 6.41 -15.03 18.64
C SER A 23 7.55 -14.30 19.35
N GLY A 24 7.19 -13.44 20.33
CA GLY A 24 8.14 -12.65 21.12
C GLY A 24 8.24 -11.17 20.72
N SER A 25 9.02 -10.39 21.48
CA SER A 25 9.12 -8.93 21.30
C SER A 25 9.79 -8.52 19.98
N LEU A 26 10.74 -9.32 19.49
CA LEU A 26 11.38 -9.11 18.19
C LEU A 26 10.39 -9.25 17.03
N ALA A 27 9.45 -10.18 17.12
CA ALA A 27 8.39 -10.36 16.12
C ALA A 27 7.53 -9.09 15.97
N GLY A 28 7.13 -8.49 17.10
CA GLY A 28 6.35 -7.25 17.10
C GLY A 28 7.07 -6.11 16.39
N ASN A 29 8.37 -5.93 16.66
CA ASN A 29 9.17 -4.90 15.99
C ASN A 29 9.29 -5.14 14.48
N VAL A 30 9.57 -6.38 14.07
CA VAL A 30 9.71 -6.75 12.64
C VAL A 30 8.40 -6.51 11.89
N LEU A 31 7.26 -6.92 12.46
CA LEU A 31 5.95 -6.69 11.87
C LEU A 31 5.60 -5.20 11.79
N PHE A 32 5.90 -4.45 12.85
CA PHE A 32 5.67 -3.01 12.90
C PHE A 32 6.45 -2.27 11.81
N PHE A 33 7.77 -2.45 11.73
CA PHE A 33 8.59 -1.80 10.71
C PHE A 33 8.28 -2.33 9.31
N GLY A 34 8.03 -3.64 9.18
CA GLY A 34 7.63 -4.27 7.92
C GLY A 34 6.36 -3.65 7.34
N TYR A 35 5.37 -3.37 8.18
CA TYR A 35 4.13 -2.70 7.77
C TYR A 35 4.40 -1.36 7.06
N PHE A 36 5.23 -0.51 7.66
CA PHE A 36 5.57 0.81 7.09
C PHE A 36 6.44 0.71 5.84
N ILE A 37 7.38 -0.23 5.80
CA ILE A 37 8.23 -0.47 4.63
C ILE A 37 7.37 -0.90 3.43
N ILE A 38 6.43 -1.83 3.64
CA ILE A 38 5.52 -2.28 2.58
C ILE A 38 4.64 -1.12 2.10
N GLY A 39 4.03 -0.36 3.01
CA GLY A 39 3.22 0.81 2.66
C GLY A 39 4.01 1.85 1.86
N PHE A 40 5.28 2.10 2.23
CA PHE A 40 6.17 2.98 1.49
C PHE A 40 6.50 2.45 0.07
N LEU A 41 6.81 1.15 -0.05
CA LEU A 41 7.08 0.52 -1.35
C LEU A 41 5.86 0.61 -2.28
N LEU A 42 4.66 0.37 -1.75
CA LEU A 42 3.41 0.52 -2.52
C LEU A 42 3.21 1.96 -2.98
N ASN A 43 3.43 2.96 -2.12
CA ASN A 43 3.38 4.37 -2.52
C ASN A 43 4.36 4.66 -3.66
N ARG A 44 5.57 4.10 -3.62
CA ARG A 44 6.59 4.33 -4.63
C ARG A 44 6.30 3.62 -5.94
N ILE A 45 5.76 2.41 -5.91
CA ILE A 45 5.53 1.56 -7.09
C ILE A 45 4.19 1.87 -7.75
N VAL A 46 3.13 2.05 -6.96
CA VAL A 46 1.75 2.22 -7.45
C VAL A 46 1.41 3.70 -7.63
N LEU A 47 1.50 4.52 -6.58
CA LEU A 47 1.08 5.94 -6.69
C LEU A 47 1.96 6.74 -7.64
N ARG A 48 3.21 6.34 -7.88
CA ARG A 48 4.08 6.99 -8.89
C ARG A 48 3.58 6.77 -10.32
N GLN A 49 2.82 5.70 -10.57
CA GLN A 49 2.25 5.39 -11.88
C GLN A 49 0.93 6.11 -12.13
N LEU A 50 0.37 6.78 -11.11
CA LEU A 50 -0.88 7.52 -11.21
C LEU A 50 -0.58 8.98 -11.46
N GLU A 51 -1.21 9.53 -12.50
CA GLU A 51 -1.17 10.96 -12.78
C GLU A 51 -2.26 11.68 -11.98
N TRP A 52 -1.90 12.79 -11.37
CA TRP A 52 -2.81 13.62 -10.60
C TRP A 52 -3.47 14.63 -11.54
N HIS A 53 -4.79 14.72 -11.49
CA HIS A 53 -5.51 15.74 -12.22
C HIS A 53 -5.05 17.15 -11.77
N HIS A 54 -4.79 18.05 -12.71
CA HIS A 54 -4.17 19.37 -12.44
C HIS A 54 -4.87 20.17 -11.33
N MET A 55 -6.20 20.13 -11.27
CA MET A 55 -7.01 20.82 -10.25
C MET A 55 -6.84 20.26 -8.83
N HIS A 56 -6.42 19.00 -8.68
CA HIS A 56 -6.23 18.33 -7.39
C HIS A 56 -4.75 18.13 -7.04
N ASN A 57 -3.82 18.55 -7.91
CA ASN A 57 -2.38 18.44 -7.72
C ASN A 57 -1.83 19.55 -6.79
N THR A 58 -2.40 19.66 -5.59
CA THR A 58 -1.85 20.51 -4.53
C THR A 58 -0.93 19.68 -3.64
N LEU A 59 0.09 20.32 -3.06
CA LEU A 59 1.01 19.65 -2.13
C LEU A 59 0.24 18.99 -0.97
N ALA A 60 -0.79 19.67 -0.46
CA ALA A 60 -1.63 19.16 0.61
C ALA A 60 -2.38 17.88 0.21
N ASN A 61 -2.99 17.85 -0.97
CA ASN A 61 -3.74 16.67 -1.43
C ASN A 61 -2.81 15.47 -1.69
N VAL A 62 -1.67 15.71 -2.35
CA VAL A 62 -0.69 14.66 -2.64
C VAL A 62 -0.08 14.11 -1.36
N ALA A 63 0.25 14.98 -0.38
CA ALA A 63 0.76 14.55 0.91
C ALA A 63 -0.29 13.74 1.69
N ASN A 64 -1.53 14.23 1.76
CA ASN A 64 -2.62 13.54 2.44
C ASN A 64 -2.88 12.16 1.83
N ALA A 65 -2.96 12.06 0.50
CA ALA A 65 -3.19 10.78 -0.16
C ALA A 65 -2.03 9.78 0.05
N LYS A 66 -0.77 10.25 0.06
CA LYS A 66 0.38 9.39 0.34
C LYS A 66 0.40 8.92 1.80
N LEU A 67 0.10 9.80 2.75
CA LEU A 67 0.09 9.46 4.17
C LEU A 67 -1.05 8.49 4.51
N THR A 68 -2.26 8.77 4.01
CA THR A 68 -3.42 7.87 4.20
C THR A 68 -3.19 6.52 3.53
N SER A 69 -2.69 6.50 2.29
CA SER A 69 -2.37 5.24 1.58
C SER A 69 -1.25 4.45 2.26
N LEU A 70 -0.30 5.11 2.95
CA LEU A 70 0.76 4.44 3.70
C LEU A 70 0.26 3.87 5.03
N LEU A 71 -0.53 4.65 5.78
CA LEU A 71 -1.05 4.25 7.08
C LEU A 71 -2.14 3.18 6.97
N PHE A 72 -2.94 3.22 5.90
CA PHE A 72 -4.06 2.30 5.67
C PHE A 72 -3.85 1.49 4.39
N TRP A 73 -2.59 1.13 4.09
CA TRP A 73 -2.25 0.43 2.85
C TRP A 73 -3.05 -0.86 2.60
N PRO A 74 -3.42 -1.69 3.61
CA PRO A 74 -4.18 -2.91 3.34
C PRO A 74 -5.53 -2.65 2.68
N PHE A 75 -6.23 -1.59 3.10
CA PHE A 75 -7.55 -1.22 2.61
C PHE A 75 -7.49 -0.25 1.43
N SER A 76 -6.63 0.78 1.52
CA SER A 76 -6.53 1.82 0.50
C SER A 76 -6.12 1.25 -0.86
N TYR A 77 -5.13 0.35 -0.86
CA TYR A 77 -4.69 -0.29 -2.10
C TYR A 77 -5.67 -1.33 -2.63
N LEU A 78 -6.43 -2.01 -1.75
CA LEU A 78 -7.50 -2.91 -2.18
C LEU A 78 -8.53 -2.15 -3.02
N VAL A 79 -9.04 -1.04 -2.47
CA VAL A 79 -9.99 -0.17 -3.16
C VAL A 79 -9.40 0.33 -4.47
N LEU A 80 -8.16 0.82 -4.45
CA LEU A 80 -7.49 1.35 -5.63
C LEU A 80 -7.33 0.30 -6.74
N PHE A 81 -6.91 -0.93 -6.42
CA PHE A 81 -6.81 -2.00 -7.41
C PHE A 81 -8.17 -2.42 -7.96
N VAL A 82 -9.21 -2.47 -7.12
CA VAL A 82 -10.58 -2.76 -7.56
C VAL A 82 -11.07 -1.66 -8.52
N THR A 83 -10.90 -0.38 -8.18
CA THR A 83 -11.28 0.73 -9.06
C THR A 83 -10.53 0.70 -10.38
N LEU A 84 -9.22 0.43 -10.37
CA LEU A 84 -8.43 0.29 -11.59
C LEU A 84 -8.87 -0.92 -12.43
N PHE A 85 -9.28 -2.01 -11.80
CA PHE A 85 -9.79 -3.19 -12.49
C PHE A 85 -11.14 -2.89 -13.16
N ILE A 86 -12.06 -2.27 -12.42
CA ILE A 86 -13.37 -1.85 -12.93
C ILE A 86 -13.20 -0.93 -14.14
N ASN A 87 -12.38 0.12 -14.02
CA ASN A 87 -12.10 1.06 -15.12
C ASN A 87 -11.39 0.44 -16.33
N ARG A 88 -10.84 -0.78 -16.20
CA ARG A 88 -10.22 -1.49 -17.31
C ARG A 88 -11.21 -2.42 -18.02
N VAL A 89 -12.23 -2.89 -17.30
CA VAL A 89 -13.23 -3.84 -17.80
C VAL A 89 -14.41 -3.12 -18.45
N LEU A 90 -14.82 -1.98 -17.87
CA LEU A 90 -15.77 -1.02 -18.47
C LEU A 90 -15.06 -0.13 -19.49
#